data_AF-A0A1V9EET9-F1
#
_entry.id   AF-A0A1V9EET9-F1
#
_cell.length_a   1.000
_cell.length_b   1.000
_cell.length_c   1.000
_cell.angle_alpha   90.00
_cell.angle_beta   90.00
_cell.angle_gamma   90.00
#
_symmetry.space_group_name_H-M   'P 1'
#
loop_
_entity.id
_entity.type
_entity.pdbx_description
1 polymer ?
#
loop_
_entity_poly.entity_id
_entity_poly.type
_entity_poly.pdbx_seq_one_letter_code
_entity_poly.pdbx_strand_id
1 'polypeptide(L)'
;MKKHEYLDLKMGIIDQYSMVIKRNDLGNWKNLGWLTYTEVGLPEGDEEADLVYGEMDEDETLIFNKPILLRDTPVHQVIGLKVKDVVTYLGTYGMGGPGFFGLLLSNAEFLTYAVWGAGNYVIINDRVVECSTDLYKKTRPWMSNFGGNETWDDLTTYISGSVIENITLTTDACTLSLNKSGERIEVNFVKNDIRLPRRAGRKRNAYKKGVISDYIVFQHEYGTLIV
;
A
#
# COMPACT_ATOMS: atom_id res chain seq x y z
N MET A 1 0.81 3.58 31.30
CA MET A 1 1.58 4.32 30.29
C MET A 1 0.62 4.94 29.30
N LYS A 2 0.82 6.19 28.86
CA LYS A 2 -0.06 6.81 27.85
C LYS A 2 0.33 6.27 26.48
N LYS A 3 -0.62 5.71 25.73
CA LYS A 3 -0.38 5.25 24.35
C LYS A 3 -0.01 6.42 23.45
N HIS A 4 1.00 6.24 22.61
CA HIS A 4 1.45 7.23 21.63
C HIS A 4 0.46 7.32 20.45
N GLU A 5 0.49 8.44 19.71
CA GLU A 5 -0.36 8.62 18.52
C GLU A 5 0.02 7.73 17.33
N TYR A 6 1.09 6.93 17.45
CA TYR A 6 1.50 5.94 16.45
C TYR A 6 0.70 4.63 16.57
N LEU A 7 -0.17 4.55 17.59
CA LEU A 7 -1.15 3.49 17.79
C LEU A 7 -2.54 4.06 17.53
N ASP A 8 -3.42 3.30 16.89
CA ASP A 8 -4.75 3.78 16.47
C ASP A 8 -4.60 5.06 15.62
N LEU A 9 -3.86 4.92 14.51
CA LEU A 9 -3.47 6.04 13.64
C LEU A 9 -4.67 6.83 13.08
N LYS A 10 -5.87 6.21 13.03
CA LYS A 10 -7.09 6.78 12.43
C LYS A 10 -6.88 7.19 10.97
N MET A 11 -6.04 6.47 10.25
CA MET A 11 -5.70 6.70 8.85
C MET A 11 -6.37 5.65 7.99
N GLY A 12 -7.61 5.93 7.60
CA GLY A 12 -8.42 4.98 6.84
C GLY A 12 -8.76 3.75 7.68
N ILE A 13 -8.07 2.63 7.41
CA ILE A 13 -8.19 1.37 8.15
C ILE A 13 -6.86 0.95 8.80
N ILE A 14 -5.83 1.78 8.72
CA ILE A 14 -4.50 1.49 9.26
C ILE A 14 -4.50 1.84 10.74
N ASP A 15 -4.17 0.86 11.57
CA ASP A 15 -4.09 0.99 13.03
C ASP A 15 -2.65 1.25 13.49
N GLN A 16 -1.66 0.61 12.85
CA GLN A 16 -0.24 0.76 13.17
C GLN A 16 0.60 0.74 11.89
N TYR A 17 1.80 1.31 11.99
CA TYR A 17 2.81 1.24 10.94
C TYR A 17 4.16 0.95 11.62
N SER A 18 4.72 -0.22 11.30
CA SER A 18 5.90 -0.74 11.96
C SER A 18 6.97 -1.18 10.97
N MET A 19 8.17 -1.44 11.47
CA MET A 19 9.28 -2.01 10.71
C MET A 19 10.19 -2.76 11.68
N VAL A 20 10.70 -3.91 11.24
CA VAL A 20 11.78 -4.62 11.92
C VAL A 20 13.10 -4.10 11.34
N ILE A 21 14.01 -3.72 12.22
CA ILE A 21 15.33 -3.20 11.84
C ILE A 21 16.44 -3.86 12.67
N LYS A 22 17.67 -3.76 12.19
CA LYS A 22 18.85 -4.08 13.02
C LYS A 22 19.01 -3.05 14.13
N ARG A 23 19.28 -3.51 15.36
CA ARG A 23 19.44 -2.66 16.55
C ARG A 23 20.54 -1.61 16.39
N ASN A 24 21.59 -1.92 15.63
CA ASN A 24 22.68 -0.98 15.35
C ASN A 24 22.23 0.26 14.55
N ASP A 25 21.13 0.17 13.81
CA ASP A 25 20.57 1.28 13.03
C ASP A 25 19.54 2.10 13.81
N LEU A 26 19.14 1.66 15.01
CA LEU A 26 18.07 2.27 15.79
C LEU A 26 18.27 3.78 16.01
N GLY A 27 19.51 4.21 16.25
CA GLY A 27 19.83 5.64 16.43
C GLY A 27 19.48 6.48 15.20
N ASN A 28 19.73 5.96 13.99
CA ASN A 28 19.40 6.65 12.74
C ASN A 28 17.89 6.76 12.56
N TRP A 29 17.15 5.68 12.82
CA TRP A 29 15.70 5.65 12.70
C TRP A 29 15.01 6.55 13.74
N LYS A 30 15.52 6.61 14.97
CA LYS A 30 15.03 7.55 16.00
C LYS A 30 15.17 9.01 15.57
N ASN A 31 16.27 9.37 14.90
CA ASN A 31 16.44 10.72 14.36
C ASN A 31 15.42 11.05 13.25
N LEU A 32 14.85 10.03 12.61
CA LEU A 32 13.76 10.14 11.63
C LEU A 32 12.36 10.04 12.27
N GLY A 33 12.27 10.07 13.60
CA GLY A 33 11.01 10.09 14.34
C GLY A 33 10.38 8.72 14.58
N TRP A 34 11.11 7.63 14.34
CA TRP A 34 10.66 6.27 14.68
C TRP A 34 10.87 5.98 16.17
N LEU A 35 9.95 5.22 16.75
CA LEU A 35 9.93 4.89 18.18
C LEU A 35 9.92 3.37 18.38
N THR A 36 10.55 2.87 19.44
CA THR A 36 10.48 1.44 19.78
C THR A 36 9.12 1.05 20.33
N TYR A 37 8.86 -0.26 20.40
CA TYR A 37 7.66 -0.86 20.97
C TYR A 37 7.24 -0.28 22.33
N THR A 38 8.19 -0.18 23.27
CA THR A 38 7.92 0.38 24.59
C THR A 38 7.75 1.90 24.58
N GLU A 39 8.44 2.62 23.69
CA GLU A 39 8.32 4.07 23.53
C GLU A 39 6.93 4.49 23.00
N VAL A 40 6.27 3.65 22.19
CA VAL A 40 4.88 3.90 21.75
C VAL A 40 3.83 3.55 22.80
N GLY A 41 4.23 3.01 23.95
CA GLY A 41 3.34 2.76 25.08
C GLY A 41 2.79 1.33 25.16
N LEU A 42 3.35 0.38 24.41
CA LEU A 42 2.98 -1.04 24.46
C LEU A 42 3.79 -1.80 25.55
N PRO A 43 3.22 -2.87 26.16
CA PRO A 43 3.85 -3.61 27.24
C PRO A 43 4.92 -4.59 26.74
N GLU A 44 6.07 -4.68 27.42
CA GLU A 44 7.11 -5.67 27.09
C GLU A 44 6.56 -7.10 26.99
N GLY A 45 7.06 -7.86 26.02
CA GLY A 45 6.71 -9.25 25.71
C GLY A 45 5.78 -9.41 24.51
N ASP A 46 4.91 -8.43 24.22
CA ASP A 46 3.97 -8.50 23.11
C ASP A 46 4.63 -8.15 21.75
N GLU A 47 5.89 -7.69 21.74
CA GLU A 47 6.68 -7.49 20.52
C GLU A 47 6.98 -8.79 19.77
N GLU A 48 6.89 -9.95 20.44
CA GLU A 48 7.13 -11.28 19.86
C GLU A 48 5.92 -11.84 19.09
N ALA A 49 4.89 -11.03 18.84
CA ALA A 49 3.74 -11.41 18.03
C ALA A 49 4.12 -11.59 16.55
N ASP A 50 4.80 -12.69 16.25
CA ASP A 50 5.35 -13.10 14.95
C ASP A 50 4.34 -13.02 13.80
N LEU A 51 3.08 -13.38 14.03
CA LEU A 51 2.03 -13.26 13.03
C LEU A 51 1.81 -11.81 12.58
N VAL A 52 1.98 -10.84 13.50
CA VAL A 52 1.74 -9.41 13.23
C VAL A 52 3.01 -8.71 12.75
N TYR A 53 4.13 -8.95 13.43
CA TYR A 53 5.37 -8.20 13.22
C TYR A 53 6.42 -8.94 12.40
N GLY A 54 6.19 -10.23 12.13
CA GLY A 54 7.19 -11.13 11.57
C GLY A 54 8.09 -11.73 12.66
N GLU A 55 8.81 -12.79 12.29
CA GLU A 55 9.89 -13.32 13.12
C GLU A 55 11.03 -12.29 13.19
N MET A 56 11.63 -12.13 14.37
CA MET A 56 12.75 -11.21 14.60
C MET A 56 13.95 -11.96 15.16
N ASP A 57 15.14 -11.60 14.68
CA ASP A 57 16.40 -12.08 15.24
C ASP A 57 16.76 -11.36 16.56
N GLU A 58 17.68 -11.93 17.34
CA GLU A 58 18.15 -11.33 18.61
C GLU A 58 18.74 -9.90 18.42
N ASP A 59 19.38 -9.65 17.27
CA ASP A 59 19.98 -8.37 16.92
C ASP A 59 19.01 -7.38 16.26
N GLU A 60 17.72 -7.72 16.20
CA GLU A 60 16.66 -6.91 15.61
C GLU A 60 15.73 -6.28 16.64
N THR A 61 15.03 -5.24 16.20
CA THR A 61 14.06 -4.55 17.03
C THR A 61 12.93 -3.97 16.19
N LEU A 62 11.74 -3.97 16.78
CA LEU A 62 10.54 -3.42 16.20
C LEU A 62 10.40 -1.93 16.51
N ILE A 63 10.20 -1.15 15.45
CA ILE A 63 9.98 0.30 15.52
C ILE A 63 8.68 0.69 14.84
N PHE A 64 8.13 1.85 15.24
CA PHE A 64 6.85 2.38 14.82
C PHE A 64 6.97 3.82 14.39
N ASN A 65 6.14 4.22 13.42
CA ASN A 65 5.98 5.60 13.02
C ASN A 65 4.55 5.85 12.53
N LYS A 66 4.27 7.08 12.13
CA LYS A 66 3.07 7.47 11.42
C LYS A 66 3.39 7.57 9.92
N PRO A 67 2.68 6.85 9.04
CA PRO A 67 2.90 6.98 7.61
C PRO A 67 2.46 8.37 7.13
N ILE A 68 3.00 8.82 6.00
CA ILE A 68 2.66 10.13 5.43
C ILE A 68 1.55 9.95 4.40
N LEU A 69 0.49 10.77 4.45
CA LEU A 69 -0.57 10.74 3.43
C LEU A 69 -0.11 11.45 2.18
N LEU A 70 -0.52 10.94 1.02
CA LEU A 70 -0.25 11.61 -0.26
C LEU A 70 -0.75 13.05 -0.30
N ARG A 71 -1.89 13.35 0.34
CA ARG A 71 -2.43 14.73 0.40
C ARG A 71 -1.56 15.71 1.19
N ASP A 72 -0.75 15.19 2.10
CA ASP A 72 0.11 16.00 2.97
C ASP A 72 1.54 16.10 2.40
N THR A 73 1.82 15.39 1.29
CA THR A 73 3.09 15.43 0.57
C THR A 73 3.06 16.47 -0.54
N PRO A 74 4.04 17.38 -0.61
CA PRO A 74 4.18 18.29 -1.74
C PRO A 74 4.37 17.53 -3.06
N VAL A 75 3.57 17.87 -4.09
CA VAL A 75 3.55 17.17 -5.39
C VAL A 75 4.95 17.01 -6.00
N HIS A 76 5.83 18.01 -5.87
CA HIS A 76 7.19 17.97 -6.42
C HIS A 76 8.09 16.90 -5.80
N GLN A 77 7.74 16.34 -4.63
CA GLN A 77 8.46 15.21 -4.04
C GLN A 77 8.08 13.87 -4.68
N VAL A 78 6.94 13.82 -5.37
CA VAL A 78 6.40 12.60 -5.98
C VAL A 78 6.62 12.60 -7.50
N ILE A 79 6.46 13.76 -8.16
CA ILE A 79 6.75 13.89 -9.59
C ILE A 79 8.23 13.62 -9.85
N GLY A 80 8.50 12.84 -10.91
CA GLY A 80 9.84 12.42 -11.27
C GLY A 80 10.30 11.13 -10.61
N LEU A 81 9.57 10.62 -9.61
CA LEU A 81 9.85 9.30 -9.05
C LEU A 81 9.55 8.21 -10.08
N LYS A 82 10.43 7.21 -10.14
CA LYS A 82 10.32 6.06 -11.03
C LYS A 82 9.65 4.91 -10.30
N VAL A 83 8.67 4.27 -10.93
CA VAL A 83 8.09 3.00 -10.46
C VAL A 83 9.13 1.89 -10.69
N LYS A 84 9.60 1.28 -9.61
CA LYS A 84 10.51 0.13 -9.61
C LYS A 84 9.73 -1.19 -9.68
N ASP A 85 8.64 -1.29 -8.92
CA ASP A 85 7.88 -2.53 -8.77
C ASP A 85 6.42 -2.27 -8.38
N VAL A 86 5.61 -3.31 -8.34
CA VAL A 86 4.20 -3.27 -7.95
C VAL A 86 3.85 -4.47 -7.06
N VAL A 87 3.03 -4.23 -6.04
CA VAL A 87 2.58 -5.26 -5.09
C VAL A 87 1.09 -5.13 -4.85
N THR A 88 0.35 -6.24 -4.82
CA THR A 88 -1.11 -6.27 -4.56
C THR A 88 -1.48 -6.87 -3.20
N TYR A 89 -0.49 -7.18 -2.38
CA TYR A 89 -0.64 -7.89 -1.11
C TYR A 89 0.01 -7.17 0.08
N LEU A 90 0.17 -5.85 0.02
CA LEU A 90 0.75 -5.09 1.14
C LEU A 90 -0.19 -5.09 2.37
N GLY A 91 0.43 -4.92 3.53
CA GLY A 91 -0.20 -4.84 4.85
C GLY A 91 -0.50 -6.20 5.48
N THR A 92 -0.83 -6.19 6.78
CA THR A 92 -1.14 -7.40 7.56
C THR A 92 -2.23 -7.13 8.61
N TYR A 93 -2.93 -8.19 9.00
CA TYR A 93 -3.74 -8.24 10.23
C TYR A 93 -3.31 -9.40 11.14
N GLY A 94 -2.12 -9.97 10.90
CA GLY A 94 -1.63 -11.17 11.58
C GLY A 94 -1.68 -12.40 10.68
N MET A 95 -2.80 -13.13 10.71
CA MET A 95 -3.00 -14.39 9.98
C MET A 95 -3.13 -14.24 8.45
N GLY A 96 -2.99 -13.03 7.91
CA GLY A 96 -3.13 -12.71 6.50
C GLY A 96 -3.02 -11.21 6.24
N GLY A 97 -3.29 -10.80 5.01
CA GLY A 97 -3.15 -9.41 4.57
C GLY A 97 -4.46 -8.79 4.10
N PRO A 98 -4.65 -7.46 4.25
CA PRO A 98 -5.78 -6.75 3.70
C PRO A 98 -5.72 -6.59 2.17
N GLY A 99 -4.59 -6.91 1.55
CA GLY A 99 -4.43 -6.87 0.10
C GLY A 99 -4.31 -5.44 -0.42
N PHE A 100 -3.46 -4.61 0.20
CA PHE A 100 -3.22 -3.26 -0.27
C PHE A 100 -2.39 -3.26 -1.55
N PHE A 101 -2.64 -2.25 -2.38
CA PHE A 101 -1.94 -2.07 -3.65
C PHE A 101 -0.86 -1.02 -3.47
N GLY A 102 0.37 -1.30 -3.87
CA GLY A 102 1.48 -0.37 -3.80
C GLY A 102 2.31 -0.32 -5.07
N LEU A 103 2.76 0.88 -5.43
CA LEU A 103 3.82 1.10 -6.41
C LEU A 103 5.11 1.38 -5.67
N LEU A 104 6.12 0.51 -5.78
CA LEU A 104 7.44 0.79 -5.22
C LEU A 104 8.11 1.88 -6.05
N LEU A 105 8.52 2.97 -5.41
CA LEU A 105 9.10 4.12 -6.05
C LEU A 105 10.62 4.16 -5.88
N SER A 106 11.29 5.01 -6.67
CA SER A 106 12.75 5.07 -6.70
C SER A 106 13.39 5.49 -5.38
N ASN A 107 12.63 6.14 -4.49
CA ASN A 107 13.04 6.57 -3.15
C ASN A 107 12.84 5.50 -2.05
N ALA A 108 12.64 4.23 -2.43
CA ALA A 108 12.45 3.12 -1.48
C ALA A 108 11.15 3.22 -0.64
N GLU A 109 10.13 3.88 -1.18
CA GLU A 109 8.80 3.91 -0.60
C GLU A 109 7.77 3.37 -1.59
N PHE A 110 6.81 2.62 -1.08
CA PHE A 110 5.56 2.34 -1.74
C PHE A 110 4.62 3.54 -1.65
N LEU A 111 4.04 3.94 -2.80
CA LEU A 111 2.80 4.69 -2.81
C LEU A 111 1.64 3.70 -2.70
N THR A 112 1.08 3.57 -1.50
CA THR A 112 0.14 2.51 -1.14
C THR A 112 -1.29 3.02 -1.10
N TYR A 113 -2.20 2.35 -1.83
CA TYR A 113 -3.65 2.49 -1.68
C TYR A 113 -4.17 1.45 -0.67
N ALA A 114 -4.40 1.90 0.56
CA ALA A 114 -4.67 1.10 1.75
C ALA A 114 -6.18 0.85 1.96
N VAL A 115 -6.79 0.09 1.05
CA VAL A 115 -8.19 -0.37 1.15
C VAL A 115 -8.26 -1.89 1.00
N TRP A 116 -9.26 -2.54 1.59
CA TRP A 116 -9.41 -4.00 1.50
C TRP A 116 -9.54 -4.48 0.05
N GLY A 117 -8.62 -5.35 -0.37
CA GLY A 117 -8.54 -5.88 -1.72
C GLY A 117 -8.33 -4.81 -2.78
N ALA A 118 -7.40 -3.86 -2.52
CA ALA A 118 -7.17 -2.66 -3.31
C ALA A 118 -6.95 -2.94 -4.80
N GLY A 119 -6.33 -4.05 -5.18
CA GLY A 119 -6.16 -4.44 -6.59
C GLY A 119 -7.47 -4.48 -7.39
N ASN A 120 -8.60 -4.77 -6.74
CA ASN A 120 -9.94 -4.77 -7.35
C ASN A 120 -10.49 -3.35 -7.64
N TYR A 121 -9.78 -2.32 -7.18
CA TYR A 121 -10.15 -0.91 -7.26
C TYR A 121 -9.05 -0.05 -7.91
N VAL A 122 -8.14 -0.70 -8.63
CA VAL A 122 -7.11 -0.04 -9.44
C VAL A 122 -7.32 -0.37 -10.91
N ILE A 123 -7.30 0.67 -11.74
CA ILE A 123 -7.43 0.56 -13.20
C ILE A 123 -6.20 1.19 -13.84
N ILE A 124 -5.55 0.45 -14.74
CA ILE A 124 -4.36 0.92 -15.48
C ILE A 124 -4.66 0.80 -16.97
N ASN A 125 -4.66 1.93 -17.68
CA ASN A 125 -5.04 2.03 -19.10
C ASN A 125 -6.32 1.21 -19.43
N ASP A 126 -7.38 1.45 -18.68
CA ASP A 126 -8.71 0.79 -18.79
C ASP A 126 -8.77 -0.71 -18.44
N ARG A 127 -7.66 -1.33 -18.05
CA ARG A 127 -7.63 -2.72 -17.55
C ARG A 127 -7.47 -2.73 -16.03
N VAL A 128 -8.31 -3.48 -15.34
CA VAL A 128 -8.24 -3.62 -13.88
C VAL A 128 -7.02 -4.43 -13.45
N VAL A 129 -6.45 -4.07 -12.30
CA VAL A 129 -5.27 -4.76 -11.74
C VAL A 129 -5.64 -6.17 -11.29
N GLU A 130 -6.68 -6.30 -10.46
CA GLU A 130 -7.26 -7.58 -10.05
C GLU A 130 -8.78 -7.57 -10.22
N CYS A 131 -9.39 -8.75 -10.15
CA CYS A 131 -10.82 -8.88 -9.96
C CYS A 131 -11.14 -10.18 -9.22
N SER A 132 -12.43 -10.54 -9.15
CA SER A 132 -12.82 -11.84 -8.60
C SER A 132 -12.46 -12.97 -9.56
N THR A 133 -12.06 -14.12 -9.00
CA THR A 133 -11.50 -15.27 -9.76
C THR A 133 -12.44 -15.83 -10.82
N ASP A 134 -13.75 -15.80 -10.59
CA ASP A 134 -14.77 -16.20 -11.57
C ASP A 134 -14.84 -15.29 -12.80
N LEU A 135 -14.35 -14.05 -12.68
CA LEU A 135 -14.33 -13.07 -13.77
C LEU A 135 -13.02 -13.11 -14.57
N TYR A 136 -12.00 -13.85 -14.13
CA TYR A 136 -10.66 -13.84 -14.74
C TYR A 136 -10.65 -14.17 -16.23
N LYS A 137 -11.39 -15.20 -16.65
CA LYS A 137 -11.45 -15.60 -18.07
C LYS A 137 -12.11 -14.53 -18.95
N LYS A 138 -13.04 -13.76 -18.38
CA LYS A 138 -13.78 -12.71 -19.10
C LYS A 138 -13.05 -11.37 -19.10
N THR A 139 -12.54 -10.98 -17.94
CA THR A 139 -11.92 -9.67 -17.72
C THR A 139 -10.44 -9.66 -18.08
N ARG A 140 -9.74 -10.78 -17.86
CA ARG A 140 -8.28 -10.90 -18.00
C ARG A 140 -7.60 -9.72 -17.27
N PRO A 141 -7.71 -9.60 -15.92
CA PRO A 141 -7.05 -8.53 -15.16
C PRO A 141 -5.53 -8.54 -15.38
N TRP A 142 -4.83 -7.45 -15.05
CA TRP A 142 -3.37 -7.38 -15.19
C TRP A 142 -2.65 -8.48 -14.40
N MET A 143 -3.15 -8.78 -13.21
CA MET A 143 -2.61 -9.81 -12.32
C MET A 143 -3.72 -10.81 -11.94
N SER A 144 -3.32 -12.05 -11.71
CA SER A 144 -4.20 -13.08 -11.17
C SER A 144 -3.54 -13.84 -10.04
N ASN A 145 -4.35 -14.26 -9.07
CA ASN A 145 -3.91 -15.07 -7.94
C ASN A 145 -4.65 -16.42 -7.92
N PHE A 146 -4.81 -17.07 -9.07
CA PHE A 146 -5.61 -18.31 -9.19
C PHE A 146 -4.90 -19.54 -8.59
N GLY A 147 -3.59 -19.45 -8.32
CA GLY A 147 -2.77 -20.58 -7.87
C GLY A 147 -2.45 -21.54 -9.01
N GLY A 148 -1.27 -22.17 -8.94
CA GLY A 148 -0.80 -23.10 -9.99
C GLY A 148 -0.50 -22.42 -11.33
N ASN A 149 -0.83 -23.11 -12.43
CA ASN A 149 -0.50 -22.68 -13.80
C ASN A 149 -1.39 -21.55 -14.35
N GLU A 150 -2.35 -21.05 -13.55
CA GLU A 150 -3.28 -19.99 -13.93
C GLU A 150 -2.99 -18.66 -13.19
N THR A 151 -1.78 -18.53 -12.63
CA THR A 151 -1.23 -17.27 -12.09
C THR A 151 -0.47 -16.53 -13.20
N TRP A 152 -0.65 -15.22 -13.29
CA TRP A 152 0.10 -14.35 -14.20
C TRP A 152 0.26 -12.96 -13.59
N ASP A 153 1.30 -12.29 -14.04
CA ASP A 153 1.59 -10.90 -13.76
C ASP A 153 2.05 -10.23 -15.06
N ASP A 154 1.10 -9.59 -15.75
CA ASP A 154 1.38 -8.76 -16.92
C ASP A 154 1.74 -7.33 -16.50
N LEU A 155 1.51 -6.94 -15.23
CA LEU A 155 1.59 -5.56 -14.78
C LEU A 155 3.02 -5.12 -14.51
N THR A 156 3.79 -5.92 -13.77
CA THR A 156 5.10 -5.53 -13.27
C THR A 156 6.01 -5.11 -14.42
N THR A 157 6.12 -5.96 -15.44
CA THR A 157 6.93 -5.62 -16.63
C THR A 157 6.34 -4.43 -17.40
N TYR A 158 5.01 -4.26 -17.41
CA TYR A 158 4.35 -3.17 -18.10
C TYR A 158 4.63 -1.81 -17.46
N ILE A 159 4.54 -1.68 -16.13
CA ILE A 159 4.64 -0.40 -15.42
C ILE A 159 6.05 -0.07 -14.90
N SER A 160 6.89 -1.07 -14.60
CA SER A 160 8.23 -0.81 -14.07
C SER A 160 9.09 0.00 -15.04
N GLY A 161 9.86 0.93 -14.48
CA GLY A 161 10.65 1.91 -15.22
C GLY A 161 9.89 3.19 -15.62
N SER A 162 8.56 3.22 -15.46
CA SER A 162 7.77 4.43 -15.73
C SER A 162 8.02 5.51 -14.69
N VAL A 163 7.89 6.78 -15.09
CA VAL A 163 8.13 7.96 -14.26
C VAL A 163 6.81 8.69 -14.02
N ILE A 164 6.54 9.09 -12.78
CA ILE A 164 5.34 9.87 -12.44
C ILE A 164 5.49 11.30 -13.00
N GLU A 165 4.59 11.71 -13.90
CA GLU A 165 4.56 13.05 -14.49
C GLU A 165 3.49 13.95 -13.87
N ASN A 166 2.37 13.36 -13.42
CA ASN A 166 1.28 14.11 -12.82
C ASN A 166 0.48 13.28 -11.81
N ILE A 167 -0.14 13.95 -10.84
CA ILE A 167 -1.03 13.39 -9.84
C ILE A 167 -2.25 14.28 -9.73
N THR A 168 -3.45 13.70 -9.82
CA THR A 168 -4.71 14.41 -9.61
C THR A 168 -5.52 13.69 -8.55
N LEU A 169 -5.94 14.44 -7.53
CA LEU A 169 -6.79 13.95 -6.45
C LEU A 169 -8.18 14.57 -6.54
N THR A 170 -9.18 13.72 -6.38
CA THR A 170 -10.58 14.09 -6.18
C THR A 170 -11.10 13.43 -4.91
N THR A 171 -12.38 13.65 -4.58
CA THR A 171 -13.03 12.96 -3.45
C THR A 171 -12.97 11.44 -3.57
N ASP A 172 -13.17 10.89 -4.77
CA ASP A 172 -13.41 9.45 -4.97
C ASP A 172 -12.37 8.77 -5.89
N ALA A 173 -11.40 9.51 -6.44
CA ALA A 173 -10.38 8.99 -7.34
C ALA A 173 -9.04 9.71 -7.22
N CYS A 174 -7.95 8.97 -7.41
CA CYS A 174 -6.58 9.45 -7.54
C CYS A 174 -6.04 8.94 -8.87
N THR A 175 -5.62 9.84 -9.73
CA THR A 175 -5.07 9.50 -11.06
C THR A 175 -3.60 9.89 -11.10
N LEU A 176 -2.75 8.93 -11.40
CA LEU A 176 -1.33 9.14 -11.72
C LEU A 176 -1.19 9.06 -13.25
N SER A 177 -0.54 10.05 -13.85
CA SER A 177 -0.05 9.94 -15.23
C SER A 177 1.44 9.61 -15.18
N LEU A 178 1.80 8.50 -15.78
CA LEU A 178 3.16 8.00 -15.85
C LEU A 178 3.65 8.04 -17.30
N ASN A 179 4.97 8.15 -17.47
CA ASN A 179 5.63 8.05 -18.76
C ASN A 179 6.62 6.90 -18.77
N LYS A 180 6.54 6.05 -19.79
CA LYS A 180 7.52 5.00 -20.04
C LYS A 180 8.00 5.12 -21.48
N SER A 181 9.22 5.60 -21.65
CA SER A 181 9.85 5.74 -22.96
C SER A 181 9.00 6.54 -23.98
N GLY A 182 8.27 7.57 -23.51
CA GLY A 182 7.39 8.40 -24.34
C GLY A 182 5.94 7.92 -24.42
N GLU A 183 5.62 6.72 -23.93
CA GLU A 183 4.25 6.24 -23.81
C GLU A 183 3.62 6.68 -22.48
N ARG A 184 2.38 7.17 -22.54
CA ARG A 184 1.61 7.56 -21.36
C ARG A 184 0.88 6.35 -20.77
N ILE A 185 1.03 6.15 -19.46
CA ILE A 185 0.30 5.15 -18.68
C ILE A 185 -0.54 5.89 -17.64
N GLU A 186 -1.84 5.64 -17.60
CA GLU A 186 -2.72 6.19 -16.59
C GLU A 186 -3.03 5.13 -15.53
N VAL A 187 -2.73 5.45 -14.26
CA VAL A 187 -3.07 4.61 -13.10
C VAL A 187 -4.15 5.32 -12.29
N ASN A 188 -5.27 4.65 -12.10
CA ASN A 188 -6.42 5.18 -11.38
C ASN A 188 -6.68 4.35 -10.13
N PHE A 189 -6.52 4.94 -8.96
CA PHE A 189 -7.11 4.43 -7.72
C PHE A 189 -8.52 5.00 -7.62
N VAL A 190 -9.51 4.13 -7.44
CA VAL A 190 -10.91 4.56 -7.40
C VAL A 190 -11.61 4.03 -6.16
N LYS A 191 -12.54 4.80 -5.61
CA LYS A 191 -13.52 4.29 -4.64
C LYS A 191 -14.47 3.31 -5.30
N ASN A 192 -14.89 3.67 -6.51
CA ASN A 192 -15.74 2.89 -7.38
C ASN A 192 -15.69 3.44 -8.81
N ASP A 193 -15.88 2.59 -9.80
CA ASP A 193 -15.90 2.98 -11.21
C ASP A 193 -16.83 2.01 -11.98
N ILE A 194 -17.34 2.45 -13.13
CA ILE A 194 -18.15 1.60 -14.02
C ILE A 194 -17.33 0.53 -14.73
N ARG A 195 -16.03 0.78 -14.92
CA ARG A 195 -15.07 -0.15 -15.53
C ARG A 195 -14.74 -1.34 -14.63
N LEU A 196 -14.95 -1.23 -13.32
CA LEU A 196 -14.70 -2.34 -12.40
C LEU A 196 -15.62 -3.53 -12.72
N PRO A 197 -15.06 -4.74 -12.93
CA PRO A 197 -15.84 -5.95 -13.15
C PRO A 197 -16.75 -6.23 -11.97
N ARG A 198 -17.95 -6.75 -12.26
CA ARG A 198 -18.97 -6.99 -11.24
C ARG A 198 -19.50 -8.40 -11.34
N ARG A 199 -19.57 -9.07 -10.20
CA ARG A 199 -20.51 -10.19 -10.01
C ARG A 199 -21.94 -9.65 -9.97
N ALA A 200 -22.91 -10.50 -10.26
CA ALA A 200 -24.31 -10.19 -10.00
C ALA A 200 -24.50 -9.90 -8.50
N GLY A 201 -24.94 -8.68 -8.14
CA GLY A 201 -25.10 -8.27 -6.73
C GLY A 201 -24.79 -6.80 -6.46
N ARG A 202 -24.70 -6.44 -5.17
CA ARG A 202 -24.49 -5.04 -4.74
C ARG A 202 -23.06 -4.56 -5.01
N LYS A 203 -22.97 -3.40 -5.67
CA LYS A 203 -21.78 -2.57 -5.84
C LYS A 203 -21.16 -2.24 -4.47
N ARG A 204 -19.96 -2.76 -4.19
CA ARG A 204 -19.18 -2.35 -3.00
C ARG A 204 -18.25 -1.22 -3.39
N ASN A 205 -18.21 -0.18 -2.56
CA ASN A 205 -17.17 0.83 -2.61
C ASN A 205 -15.94 0.30 -1.88
N ALA A 206 -14.75 0.74 -2.29
CA ALA A 206 -13.50 0.46 -1.59
C ALA A 206 -13.55 0.86 -0.10
N TYR A 207 -14.25 1.97 0.20
CA TYR A 207 -14.46 2.48 1.54
C TYR A 207 -15.83 3.16 1.67
N LYS A 208 -16.31 3.27 2.93
CA LYS A 208 -17.65 3.81 3.25
C LYS A 208 -17.65 5.25 3.73
N LYS A 209 -16.57 5.70 4.40
CA LYS A 209 -16.44 7.03 5.01
C LYS A 209 -15.14 7.68 4.52
N GLY A 210 -15.05 9.01 4.64
CA GLY A 210 -13.88 9.76 4.18
C GLY A 210 -13.81 9.91 2.66
N VAL A 211 -12.64 10.34 2.21
CA VAL A 211 -12.27 10.58 0.81
C VAL A 211 -11.05 9.75 0.43
N ILE A 212 -10.74 9.62 -0.85
CA ILE A 212 -9.69 8.70 -1.30
C ILE A 212 -8.32 9.04 -0.71
N SER A 213 -8.04 10.33 -0.49
CA SER A 213 -6.78 10.76 0.09
C SER A 213 -6.57 10.32 1.53
N ASP A 214 -7.61 9.87 2.24
CA ASP A 214 -7.48 9.27 3.58
C ASP A 214 -6.88 7.86 3.54
N TYR A 215 -6.78 7.26 2.34
CA TYR A 215 -6.40 5.87 2.13
C TYR A 215 -5.15 5.74 1.24
N ILE A 216 -4.45 6.84 0.93
CA ILE A 216 -3.23 6.79 0.12
C ILE A 216 -2.06 7.30 0.95
N VAL A 217 -1.12 6.40 1.25
CA VAL A 217 0.01 6.65 2.14
C VAL A 217 1.33 6.27 1.49
N PHE A 218 2.42 6.88 1.96
CA PHE A 218 3.77 6.39 1.75
C PHE A 218 4.13 5.37 2.82
N GLN A 219 4.68 4.24 2.38
CA GLN A 219 5.13 3.14 3.21
C GLN A 219 6.56 2.79 2.80
N HIS A 220 7.51 2.77 3.72
CA HIS A 220 8.89 2.35 3.47
C HIS A 220 8.92 0.91 2.92
N GLU A 221 9.87 0.56 2.06
CA GLU A 221 9.90 -0.75 1.39
C GLU A 221 9.98 -1.95 2.36
N TYR A 222 10.51 -1.74 3.56
CA TYR A 222 10.56 -2.72 4.66
C TYR A 222 9.52 -2.47 5.76
N GLY A 223 8.73 -1.40 5.64
CA GLY A 223 7.69 -1.08 6.60
C GLY A 223 6.41 -1.89 6.35
N THR A 224 5.63 -2.13 7.40
CA THR A 224 4.40 -2.91 7.38
C THR A 224 3.23 -2.08 7.93
N LEU A 225 2.16 -1.95 7.15
CA LEU A 225 0.90 -1.35 7.59
C LEU A 225 0.02 -2.43 8.23
N ILE A 226 -0.45 -2.19 9.45
CA ILE A 226 -1.21 -3.15 10.25
C ILE A 226 -2.64 -2.63 10.43
N VAL A 227 -3.62 -3.52 10.30
CA VAL A 227 -5.07 -3.25 10.43
C VAL A 227 -5.78 -4.19 11.40
#